data_AF-A0A5B9R760-F1
#
_entry.id   AF-A0A5B9R760-F1
#
_cell.length_a   1.000
_cell.length_b   1.000
_cell.length_c   1.000
_cell.angle_alpha   90.00
_cell.angle_beta   90.00
_cell.angle_gamma   90.00
#
_symmetry.space_group_name_H-M   'P 1'
#
loop_
_entity.id
_entity.type
_entity.pdbx_description
1 polymer ?
#
loop_
_entity_poly.entity_id
_entity_poly.type
_entity_poly.pdbx_seq_one_letter_code
_entity_poly.pdbx_strand_id
1 'polypeptide(L)'
;MSESDEQQAIEPPQSLPGIIRYAGPGLIVAGSIVGSGELIATTKTGAQAGYSLLWLILIGCMVKVFTQIEFGRYTLISGKTTLEALSEVPGPRIRGRGNWLVWYWVIMWFASISQLGGIVGGVGQALAISVPITQMGRDYNAVEDASERELILARAQASGMLDAASPPPEATAGPTAAELRQDYDTRYSVEQNGERKSLAPADAAMWAAIVAAMTSVLLVVGRYRLIQSLSTALVGIFTALTIGNLFLLQRQEAWRVTANDVLGGLTPGLPEGSATTAVATALATFGIIGVGAGELVAYPYWCLEKGYAKFTGKFENTAAWLSRAQGWLRVMQYDSWGAMVIYTFATIAFYLLGAAILHPLDLDPQGTGMVRTLAVMYVPVFAAWAAPIFLFGAFAVLYSTFFVANAGHARVFADAMRVVGLIDHDDETRQRWVTRLSGFFPVLCLVIYLMVGEPAKLVLLSGVAQGVMLPMLAAAALYFRYHRCVDGLTPGTWWDAFLWISAGLMVVTGGWTIYAKLISYFGT
;
A
#
# COMPACT_ATOMS: atom_id res chain seq x y z
N MET A 1 -25.00 -20.39 -10.68
CA MET A 1 -24.11 -20.59 -11.85
C MET A 1 -24.41 -22.01 -12.31
N SER A 2 -24.94 -22.21 -13.53
CA SER A 2 -25.37 -23.54 -14.01
C SER A 2 -24.16 -24.43 -14.32
N GLU A 3 -24.35 -25.75 -14.25
CA GLU A 3 -23.39 -26.85 -14.50
C GLU A 3 -22.66 -26.82 -15.87
N SER A 4 -22.87 -25.79 -16.70
CA SER A 4 -22.20 -25.59 -17.99
C SER A 4 -20.86 -24.83 -17.90
N ASP A 5 -20.47 -24.35 -16.72
CA ASP A 5 -19.21 -23.60 -16.51
C ASP A 5 -18.02 -24.48 -16.07
N GLU A 6 -18.17 -25.81 -16.03
CA GLU A 6 -17.23 -26.71 -15.34
C GLU A 6 -15.91 -27.03 -16.06
N GLN A 7 -15.72 -26.72 -17.35
CA GLN A 7 -14.49 -27.10 -18.06
C GLN A 7 -14.15 -26.17 -19.23
N GLN A 8 -13.47 -25.06 -18.99
CA GLN A 8 -12.91 -24.27 -20.10
C GLN A 8 -11.43 -23.99 -19.88
N ALA A 9 -10.63 -25.03 -20.13
CA ALA A 9 -9.28 -24.82 -20.62
C ALA A 9 -9.40 -24.04 -21.94
N ILE A 10 -8.74 -22.89 -22.02
CA ILE A 10 -8.78 -22.01 -23.19
C ILE A 10 -7.36 -21.71 -23.64
N GLU A 11 -7.18 -21.56 -24.95
CA GLU A 11 -5.88 -21.22 -25.51
C GLU A 11 -5.46 -19.79 -25.09
N PRO A 12 -4.21 -19.60 -24.64
CA PRO A 12 -3.73 -18.30 -24.21
C PRO A 12 -3.59 -17.35 -25.41
N PRO A 13 -3.84 -16.05 -25.22
CA PRO A 13 -3.60 -15.07 -26.28
C PRO A 13 -2.12 -15.05 -26.68
N GLN A 14 -1.87 -14.94 -27.98
CA GLN A 14 -0.51 -14.84 -28.53
C GLN A 14 -0.08 -13.40 -28.83
N SER A 15 -1.04 -12.49 -29.01
CA SER A 15 -0.77 -11.08 -29.31
C SER A 15 -0.72 -10.24 -28.04
N LEU A 16 0.12 -9.19 -28.03
CA LEU A 16 0.22 -8.26 -26.91
C LEU A 16 -1.13 -7.62 -26.52
N PRO A 17 -1.97 -7.13 -27.45
CA PRO A 17 -3.29 -6.61 -27.09
C PRO A 17 -4.20 -7.68 -26.46
N GLY A 18 -4.08 -8.94 -26.93
CA GLY A 18 -4.78 -10.07 -26.33
C GLY A 18 -4.34 -10.31 -24.89
N ILE A 19 -3.03 -10.31 -24.63
CA ILE A 19 -2.46 -10.48 -23.28
C ILE A 19 -2.96 -9.38 -22.34
N ILE A 20 -2.90 -8.11 -22.77
CA ILE A 20 -3.34 -6.95 -21.96
C ILE A 20 -4.82 -7.07 -21.59
N ARG A 21 -5.67 -7.63 -22.46
CA ARG A 21 -7.10 -7.84 -22.16
C ARG A 21 -7.33 -8.82 -21.01
N TYR A 22 -6.43 -9.78 -20.82
CA TYR A 22 -6.50 -10.75 -19.72
C TYR A 22 -5.76 -10.29 -18.47
N ALA A 23 -4.96 -9.22 -18.53
CA ALA A 23 -4.38 -8.58 -17.35
C ALA A 23 -5.46 -8.07 -16.38
N GLY A 24 -5.10 -7.95 -15.11
CA GLY A 24 -6.03 -7.57 -14.05
C GLY A 24 -5.51 -7.84 -12.64
N PRO A 25 -5.11 -9.08 -12.30
CA PRO A 25 -4.55 -9.40 -10.99
C PRO A 25 -3.40 -8.47 -10.58
N GLY A 26 -2.48 -8.20 -11.51
CA GLY A 26 -1.37 -7.28 -11.31
C GLY A 26 -1.85 -5.84 -11.07
N LEU A 27 -2.84 -5.36 -11.82
CA LEU A 27 -3.40 -4.01 -11.63
C LEU A 27 -4.12 -3.84 -10.29
N ILE A 28 -4.77 -4.90 -9.79
CA ILE A 28 -5.38 -4.90 -8.45
C ILE A 28 -4.30 -4.76 -7.39
N VAL A 29 -3.19 -5.51 -7.52
CA VAL A 29 -2.04 -5.40 -6.61
C VAL A 29 -1.35 -4.04 -6.74
N ALA A 30 -1.16 -3.52 -7.94
CA ALA A 30 -0.63 -2.17 -8.13
C ALA A 30 -1.53 -1.13 -7.44
N GLY A 31 -2.85 -1.31 -7.47
CA GLY A 31 -3.78 -0.43 -6.77
C GLY A 31 -3.86 -0.60 -5.25
N SER A 32 -3.38 -1.72 -4.70
CA SER A 32 -3.21 -1.86 -3.25
C SER A 32 -1.88 -1.31 -2.78
N ILE A 33 -0.83 -1.43 -3.61
CA ILE A 33 0.48 -0.82 -3.41
C ILE A 33 0.29 0.70 -3.47
N VAL A 34 0.04 1.26 -4.66
CA VAL A 34 -0.10 2.69 -4.95
C VAL A 34 -1.30 3.29 -4.22
N GLY A 35 -1.09 3.56 -2.93
CA GLY A 35 -2.04 4.25 -2.08
C GLY A 35 -1.42 4.71 -0.79
N SER A 36 -1.85 4.19 0.37
CA SER A 36 -1.37 4.72 1.65
C SER A 36 0.15 4.58 1.82
N GLY A 37 0.75 3.52 1.25
CA GLY A 37 2.20 3.28 1.30
C GLY A 37 2.98 4.38 0.58
N GLU A 38 2.68 4.61 -0.69
CA GLU A 38 3.39 5.60 -1.51
C GLU A 38 3.07 7.03 -1.10
N LEU A 39 1.80 7.34 -0.86
CA LEU A 39 1.36 8.68 -0.53
C LEU A 39 1.98 9.17 0.79
N ILE A 40 2.09 8.29 1.79
CA ILE A 40 2.56 8.64 3.13
C ILE A 40 4.02 8.23 3.31
N ALA A 41 4.30 6.92 3.27
CA ALA A 41 5.61 6.40 3.68
C ALA A 41 6.70 6.74 2.65
N THR A 42 6.45 6.55 1.35
CA THR A 42 7.45 6.86 0.32
C THR A 42 7.72 8.36 0.24
N THR A 43 6.69 9.20 0.29
CA THR A 43 6.88 10.65 0.36
C THR A 43 7.64 11.07 1.62
N LYS A 44 7.31 10.48 2.77
CA LYS A 44 8.05 10.71 4.02
C LYS A 44 9.51 10.29 3.90
N THR A 45 9.81 9.15 3.28
CA THR A 45 11.19 8.76 2.99
C THR A 45 11.87 9.82 2.13
N GLY A 46 11.21 10.34 1.09
CA GLY A 46 11.75 11.44 0.28
C GLY A 46 12.05 12.68 1.13
N ALA A 47 11.13 13.06 2.02
CA ALA A 47 11.28 14.18 2.94
C ALA A 47 12.46 14.00 3.91
N GLN A 48 12.73 12.77 4.37
CA GLN A 48 13.79 12.48 5.34
C GLN A 48 15.16 12.19 4.70
N ALA A 49 15.18 11.55 3.53
CA ALA A 49 16.39 11.04 2.91
C ALA A 49 16.87 11.88 1.71
N GLY A 50 16.12 12.91 1.32
CA GLY A 50 16.35 13.63 0.08
C GLY A 50 16.35 12.66 -1.09
N TYR A 51 17.33 12.77 -2.00
CA TYR A 51 17.44 11.89 -3.17
C TYR A 51 18.21 10.57 -2.93
N SER A 52 18.88 10.42 -1.78
CA SER A 52 19.90 9.38 -1.54
C SER A 52 19.42 7.93 -1.62
N LEU A 53 18.13 7.66 -1.44
CA LEU A 53 17.55 6.31 -1.43
C LEU A 53 16.87 5.92 -2.74
N LEU A 54 16.93 6.74 -3.80
CA LEU A 54 16.27 6.45 -5.08
C LEU A 54 16.71 5.09 -5.68
N TRP A 55 18.00 4.74 -5.58
CA TRP A 55 18.52 3.45 -6.02
C TRP A 55 17.85 2.27 -5.29
N LEU A 56 17.61 2.41 -3.99
CA LEU A 56 17.02 1.37 -3.16
C LEU A 56 15.54 1.18 -3.46
N ILE A 57 14.83 2.25 -3.83
CA ILE A 57 13.43 2.20 -4.27
C ILE A 57 13.30 1.34 -5.52
N LEU A 58 14.15 1.57 -6.52
CA LEU A 58 14.14 0.79 -7.76
C LEU A 58 14.41 -0.69 -7.51
N ILE A 59 15.42 -0.98 -6.69
CA ILE A 59 15.76 -2.36 -6.32
C ILE A 59 14.59 -2.99 -5.54
N GLY A 60 14.03 -2.30 -4.56
CA GLY A 60 12.92 -2.79 -3.73
C GLY A 60 11.69 -3.14 -4.55
N CYS A 61 11.31 -2.28 -5.49
CA CYS A 61 10.19 -2.51 -6.40
C CYS A 61 10.44 -3.68 -7.36
N MET A 62 11.62 -3.77 -7.97
CA MET A 62 11.90 -4.79 -8.99
C MET A 62 12.09 -6.19 -8.38
N VAL A 63 12.84 -6.27 -7.28
CA VAL A 63 13.36 -7.54 -6.78
C VAL A 63 12.26 -8.47 -6.24
N LYS A 64 11.21 -7.93 -5.61
CA LYS A 64 10.15 -8.76 -5.01
C LYS A 64 9.21 -9.40 -6.05
N VAL A 65 9.24 -8.91 -7.30
CA VAL A 65 8.43 -9.47 -8.40
C VAL A 65 8.83 -10.91 -8.75
N PHE A 66 10.10 -11.28 -8.61
CA PHE A 66 10.54 -12.65 -8.84
C PHE A 66 9.84 -13.63 -7.89
N THR A 67 9.80 -13.28 -6.61
CA THR A 67 9.05 -14.01 -5.59
C THR A 67 7.55 -14.05 -5.96
N GLN A 68 6.95 -12.91 -6.29
CA GLN A 68 5.53 -12.83 -6.70
C GLN A 68 5.18 -13.77 -7.87
N ILE A 69 6.04 -13.81 -8.90
CA ILE A 69 5.83 -14.65 -10.08
C ILE A 69 5.98 -16.13 -9.75
N GLU A 70 6.85 -16.54 -8.82
CA GLU A 70 6.93 -17.95 -8.40
C GLU A 70 5.68 -18.40 -7.63
N PHE A 71 5.13 -17.56 -6.76
CA PHE A 71 3.84 -17.82 -6.12
C PHE A 71 2.70 -17.94 -7.15
N GLY A 72 2.68 -17.02 -8.12
CA GLY A 72 1.73 -17.05 -9.24
C GLY A 72 1.88 -18.31 -10.10
N ARG A 73 3.12 -18.70 -10.43
CA ARG A 73 3.45 -19.88 -11.23
C ARG A 73 2.91 -21.14 -10.56
N TYR A 74 3.19 -21.31 -9.27
CA TYR A 74 2.71 -22.48 -8.55
C TYR A 74 1.18 -22.54 -8.49
N THR A 75 0.54 -21.39 -8.27
CA THR A 75 -0.93 -21.28 -8.23
C THR A 75 -1.57 -21.58 -9.59
N LEU A 76 -0.99 -21.08 -10.68
CA LEU A 76 -1.46 -21.33 -12.04
C LEU A 76 -1.39 -22.82 -12.41
N ILE A 77 -0.31 -23.50 -12.01
CA ILE A 77 -0.08 -24.92 -12.29
C ILE A 77 -0.96 -25.82 -11.41
N SER A 78 -1.03 -25.53 -10.11
CA SER A 78 -1.68 -26.41 -9.13
C SER A 78 -3.16 -26.13 -8.91
N GLY A 79 -3.62 -24.92 -9.24
CA GLY A 79 -4.96 -24.43 -8.90
C GLY A 79 -5.19 -24.16 -7.42
N LYS A 80 -4.16 -24.30 -6.58
CA LYS A 80 -4.26 -24.12 -5.12
C LYS A 80 -4.19 -22.66 -4.74
N THR A 81 -4.89 -22.30 -3.67
CA THR A 81 -4.77 -20.99 -3.04
C THR A 81 -3.39 -20.82 -2.40
N THR A 82 -2.96 -19.59 -2.15
CA THR A 82 -1.62 -19.36 -1.60
C THR A 82 -1.45 -19.96 -0.21
N LEU A 83 -2.48 -19.94 0.65
CA LEU A 83 -2.39 -20.57 1.97
C LEU A 83 -2.36 -22.10 1.90
N GLU A 84 -3.10 -22.71 0.97
CA GLU A 84 -2.98 -24.15 0.71
C GLU A 84 -1.56 -24.48 0.22
N ALA A 85 -1.01 -23.69 -0.70
CA ALA A 85 0.36 -23.85 -1.16
C ALA A 85 1.39 -23.70 -0.02
N LEU A 86 1.27 -22.65 0.80
CA LEU A 86 2.15 -22.40 1.94
C LEU A 86 2.08 -23.53 2.98
N SER A 87 0.93 -24.19 3.13
CA SER A 87 0.77 -25.33 4.05
C SER A 87 1.63 -26.55 3.67
N GLU A 88 2.12 -26.62 2.42
CA GLU A 88 2.97 -27.71 1.92
C GLU A 88 4.46 -27.53 2.23
N VAL A 89 4.87 -26.31 2.60
CA VAL A 89 6.27 -26.01 2.93
C VAL A 89 6.68 -26.81 4.18
N PRO A 90 7.88 -27.41 4.20
CA PRO A 90 8.35 -28.18 5.34
C PRO A 90 8.46 -27.35 6.63
N GLY A 91 8.36 -28.04 7.77
CA GLY A 91 8.50 -27.45 9.09
C GLY A 91 7.40 -27.86 10.08
N PRO A 92 7.40 -27.27 11.28
CA PRO A 92 6.44 -27.59 12.34
C PRO A 92 5.00 -27.41 11.87
N ARG A 93 4.13 -28.34 12.25
CA ARG A 93 2.71 -28.33 11.85
C ARG A 93 1.81 -28.84 12.96
N ILE A 94 0.59 -28.31 12.98
CA ILE A 94 -0.49 -28.81 13.82
C ILE A 94 -1.32 -29.75 12.96
N ARG A 95 -1.46 -31.02 13.37
CA ARG A 95 -2.15 -32.03 12.57
C ARG A 95 -3.58 -31.59 12.26
N GLY A 96 -3.91 -31.52 10.97
CA GLY A 96 -5.22 -31.08 10.48
C GLY A 96 -5.48 -29.56 10.58
N ARG A 97 -4.47 -28.75 10.96
CA ARG A 97 -4.63 -27.29 11.15
C ARG A 97 -3.52 -26.44 10.52
N GLY A 98 -2.91 -26.91 9.44
CA GLY A 98 -1.83 -26.19 8.75
C GLY A 98 -0.46 -26.20 9.46
N ASN A 99 0.50 -25.49 8.86
CA ASN A 99 1.89 -25.40 9.32
C ASN A 99 2.21 -24.05 9.98
N TRP A 100 3.43 -23.91 10.49
CA TRP A 100 3.96 -22.71 11.14
C TRP A 100 3.81 -21.43 10.30
N LEU A 101 3.95 -21.52 8.97
CA LEU A 101 3.78 -20.39 8.05
C LEU A 101 2.35 -19.87 8.04
N VAL A 102 1.37 -20.77 7.95
CA VAL A 102 -0.04 -20.41 7.96
C VAL A 102 -0.42 -19.77 9.29
N TRP A 103 0.09 -20.29 10.42
CA TRP A 103 -0.16 -19.70 11.73
C TRP A 103 0.50 -18.33 11.91
N TYR A 104 1.73 -18.15 11.42
CA TYR A 104 2.35 -16.84 11.43
C TYR A 104 1.60 -15.86 10.53
N TRP A 105 1.11 -16.31 9.36
CA TRP A 105 0.22 -15.50 8.52
C TRP A 105 -1.04 -15.06 9.27
N VAL A 106 -1.67 -15.93 10.08
CA VAL A 106 -2.84 -15.54 10.90
C VAL A 106 -2.48 -14.45 11.91
N ILE A 107 -1.31 -14.53 12.55
CA ILE A 107 -0.81 -13.48 13.45
C ILE A 107 -0.61 -12.16 12.69
N MET A 108 0.06 -12.23 11.54
CA MET A 108 0.27 -11.08 10.67
C MET A 108 -1.06 -10.47 10.21
N TRP A 109 -2.07 -11.29 9.90
CA TRP A 109 -3.38 -10.84 9.47
C TRP A 109 -4.07 -9.93 10.50
N PHE A 110 -3.96 -10.22 11.81
CA PHE A 110 -4.49 -9.34 12.86
C PHE A 110 -3.78 -7.98 12.91
N ALA A 111 -2.47 -7.96 12.66
CA ALA A 111 -1.73 -6.70 12.54
C ALA A 111 -2.17 -5.92 11.28
N SER A 112 -2.32 -6.61 10.15
CA SER A 112 -2.71 -6.02 8.87
C SER A 112 -4.15 -5.51 8.83
N ILE A 113 -5.12 -6.21 9.43
CA ILE A 113 -6.49 -5.67 9.55
C ILE A 113 -6.52 -4.42 10.44
N SER A 114 -5.62 -4.33 11.42
CA SER A 114 -5.49 -3.14 12.25
C SER A 114 -4.94 -1.95 11.46
N GLN A 115 -3.96 -2.17 10.57
CA GLN A 115 -3.52 -1.14 9.62
C GLN A 115 -4.66 -0.61 8.74
N LEU A 116 -5.59 -1.47 8.30
CA LEU A 116 -6.77 -1.02 7.56
C LEU A 116 -7.70 -0.13 8.39
N GLY A 117 -7.72 -0.30 9.71
CA GLY A 117 -8.31 0.67 10.64
C GLY A 117 -7.65 2.05 10.55
N GLY A 118 -6.31 2.10 10.51
CA GLY A 118 -5.59 3.35 10.27
C GLY A 118 -5.93 3.99 8.91
N ILE A 119 -6.04 3.18 7.86
CA ILE A 119 -6.34 3.66 6.50
C ILE A 119 -7.76 4.22 6.42
N VAL A 120 -8.80 3.57 6.98
CA VAL A 120 -10.16 4.13 6.97
C VAL A 120 -10.26 5.43 7.76
N GLY A 121 -9.48 5.55 8.85
CA GLY A 121 -9.30 6.82 9.56
C GLY A 121 -8.69 7.91 8.67
N GLY A 122 -7.66 7.58 7.88
CA GLY A 122 -7.06 8.50 6.91
C GLY A 122 -8.02 8.92 5.78
N VAL A 123 -8.83 7.99 5.26
CA VAL A 123 -9.91 8.33 4.31
C VAL A 123 -10.92 9.27 4.96
N GLY A 124 -11.31 8.98 6.20
CA GLY A 124 -12.20 9.83 6.99
C GLY A 124 -11.65 11.23 7.21
N GLN A 125 -10.36 11.37 7.51
CA GLN A 125 -9.67 12.66 7.63
C GLN A 125 -9.65 13.43 6.29
N ALA A 126 -9.28 12.79 5.19
CA ALA A 126 -9.26 13.44 3.87
C ALA A 126 -10.66 13.99 3.49
N LEU A 127 -11.71 13.21 3.78
CA LEU A 127 -13.10 13.64 3.57
C LEU A 127 -13.55 14.71 4.57
N ALA A 128 -13.12 14.65 5.84
CA ALA A 128 -13.44 15.67 6.83
C ALA A 128 -12.80 17.03 6.51
N ILE A 129 -11.62 17.03 5.90
CA ILE A 129 -10.96 18.25 5.40
C ILE A 129 -11.71 18.78 4.17
N SER A 130 -12.04 17.90 3.23
CA SER A 130 -12.67 18.29 1.96
C SER A 130 -14.13 18.71 2.09
N VAL A 131 -14.90 17.95 2.87
CA VAL A 131 -16.35 18.05 3.01
C VAL A 131 -16.71 17.85 4.50
N PRO A 132 -16.39 18.84 5.37
CA PRO A 132 -16.76 18.77 6.78
C PRO A 132 -18.28 18.70 6.96
N ILE A 133 -18.74 17.78 7.80
CA ILE A 133 -20.15 17.53 8.08
C ILE A 133 -20.67 18.54 9.11
N THR A 134 -19.90 18.77 10.17
CA THR A 134 -20.29 19.61 11.31
C THR A 134 -19.73 21.03 11.21
N GLN A 135 -20.33 21.97 11.94
CA GLN A 135 -19.77 23.33 12.06
C GLN A 135 -18.44 23.32 12.81
N MET A 136 -18.33 22.49 13.85
CA MET A 136 -17.08 22.31 14.60
C MET A 136 -15.95 21.80 13.69
N GLY A 137 -16.24 20.88 12.77
CA GLY A 137 -15.28 20.42 11.76
C GLY A 137 -14.82 21.53 10.81
N ARG A 138 -15.74 22.40 10.36
CA ARG A 138 -15.40 23.59 9.55
C ARG A 138 -14.48 24.55 10.30
N ASP A 139 -14.82 24.86 11.54
CA ASP A 139 -14.04 25.77 12.39
C ASP A 139 -12.66 25.17 12.71
N TYR A 140 -12.59 23.87 12.99
CA TYR A 140 -11.34 23.14 13.20
C TYR A 140 -10.44 23.18 11.96
N ASN A 141 -11.00 22.95 10.77
CA ASN A 141 -10.24 23.03 9.52
C ASN A 141 -9.69 24.43 9.29
N ALA A 142 -10.46 25.49 9.57
CA ALA A 142 -9.97 26.86 9.43
C ALA A 142 -8.75 27.13 10.32
N VAL A 143 -8.75 26.65 11.57
CA VAL A 143 -7.63 26.76 12.50
C VAL A 143 -6.39 26.02 11.97
N GLU A 144 -6.56 24.75 11.57
CA GLU A 144 -5.45 23.90 11.15
C GLU A 144 -4.87 24.34 9.80
N ASP A 145 -5.72 24.79 8.86
CA ASP A 145 -5.28 25.30 7.56
C ASP A 145 -4.48 26.60 7.73
N ALA A 146 -4.89 27.48 8.65
CA ALA A 146 -4.13 28.68 9.00
C ALA A 146 -2.79 28.31 9.68
N SER A 147 -2.81 27.38 10.63
CA SER A 147 -1.61 26.93 11.37
C SER A 147 -0.57 26.31 10.43
N GLU A 148 -1.00 25.43 9.52
CA GLU A 148 -0.13 24.79 8.55
C GLU A 148 0.44 25.82 7.57
N ARG A 149 -0.38 26.76 7.10
CA ARG A 149 0.06 27.85 6.21
C ARG A 149 1.16 28.69 6.87
N GLU A 150 0.96 29.10 8.12
CA GLU A 150 1.96 29.87 8.87
C GLU A 150 3.26 29.08 9.05
N LEU A 151 3.16 27.79 9.37
CA LEU A 151 4.33 26.90 9.48
C LEU A 151 5.11 26.80 8.16
N ILE A 152 4.42 26.56 7.04
CA ILE A 152 5.04 26.45 5.72
C ILE A 152 5.74 27.76 5.34
N LEU A 153 5.11 28.91 5.58
CA LEU A 153 5.71 30.22 5.29
C LEU A 153 6.96 30.45 6.14
N ALA A 154 6.92 30.12 7.43
CA ALA A 154 8.06 30.23 8.32
C ALA A 154 9.24 29.34 7.86
N ARG A 155 8.94 28.09 7.47
CA ARG A 155 9.94 27.15 6.95
C ARG A 155 10.54 27.63 5.62
N ALA A 156 9.70 28.07 4.69
CA ALA A 156 10.15 28.55 3.38
C ALA A 156 11.04 29.82 3.49
N GLN A 157 10.75 30.71 4.45
CA GLN A 157 11.63 31.83 4.78
C GLN A 157 12.95 31.38 5.40
N ALA A 158 12.92 30.45 6.36
CA ALA A 158 14.11 29.92 7.01
C ALA A 158 15.04 29.18 6.01
N SER A 159 14.47 28.50 5.02
CA SER A 159 15.21 27.82 3.95
C SER A 159 15.70 28.78 2.84
N GLY A 160 15.43 30.09 2.94
CA GLY A 160 15.83 31.08 1.94
C GLY A 160 15.09 30.97 0.60
N MET A 161 13.97 30.26 0.56
CA MET A 161 13.17 30.04 -0.65
C MET A 161 12.13 31.14 -0.90
N LEU A 162 11.77 31.90 0.14
CA LEU A 162 11.00 33.13 0.04
C LEU A 162 11.88 34.32 0.44
N ASP A 163 11.93 35.35 -0.41
CA ASP A 163 12.59 36.61 -0.07
C ASP A 163 11.90 37.26 1.13
N ALA A 164 12.67 37.51 2.20
CA ALA A 164 12.16 38.15 3.43
C ALA A 164 11.54 39.54 3.20
N ALA A 165 11.80 40.16 2.04
CA ALA A 165 11.31 41.49 1.66
C ALA A 165 9.93 41.48 0.95
N SER A 166 9.40 40.33 0.55
CA SER A 166 8.15 40.21 -0.20
C SER A 166 7.24 39.11 0.38
N PRO A 167 6.56 39.36 1.51
CA PRO A 167 5.57 38.41 2.01
C PRO A 167 4.43 38.23 0.97
N PRO A 168 3.89 37.02 0.78
CA PRO A 168 2.82 36.81 -0.19
C PRO A 168 1.62 37.71 0.13
N PRO A 169 0.98 38.33 -0.88
CA PRO A 169 -0.03 39.39 -0.68
C PRO A 169 -1.27 38.95 0.10
N GLU A 170 -1.51 37.65 0.25
CA GLU A 170 -2.62 37.08 1.04
C GLU A 170 -2.25 36.68 2.48
N ALA A 171 -0.98 36.79 2.90
CA ALA A 171 -0.54 36.37 4.23
C ALA A 171 -1.03 37.29 5.37
N THR A 172 -1.62 38.45 5.05
CA THR A 172 -1.94 39.51 6.01
C THR A 172 -3.42 39.90 6.05
N ALA A 173 -4.30 39.25 5.28
CA ALA A 173 -5.69 39.68 5.11
C ALA A 173 -6.74 38.84 5.88
N GLY A 174 -6.34 37.79 6.62
CA GLY A 174 -7.23 36.91 7.37
C GLY A 174 -6.86 36.83 8.86
N PRO A 175 -7.75 36.28 9.71
CA PRO A 175 -7.44 36.03 11.11
C PRO A 175 -6.27 35.05 11.24
N THR A 176 -5.39 35.31 12.20
CA THR A 176 -4.22 34.47 12.49
C THR A 176 -4.65 33.10 13.01
N ALA A 177 -3.77 32.10 12.89
CA ALA A 177 -4.01 30.79 13.46
C ALA A 177 -4.30 30.85 14.97
N ALA A 178 -3.62 31.75 15.69
CA ALA A 178 -3.83 31.99 17.11
C ALA A 178 -5.22 32.56 17.43
N GLU A 179 -5.70 33.54 16.66
CA GLU A 179 -7.04 34.12 16.83
C GLU A 179 -8.13 33.09 16.55
N LEU A 180 -8.00 32.35 15.45
CA LEU A 180 -8.92 31.27 15.11
C LEU A 180 -8.90 30.18 16.19
N ARG A 181 -7.72 29.84 16.72
CA ARG A 181 -7.59 28.84 17.79
C ARG A 181 -8.27 29.30 19.07
N GLN A 182 -8.09 30.56 19.45
CA GLN A 182 -8.73 31.12 20.64
C GLN A 182 -10.26 31.11 20.51
N ASP A 183 -10.79 31.49 19.34
CA ASP A 183 -12.22 31.45 19.06
C ASP A 183 -12.75 30.00 19.07
N TYR A 184 -12.04 29.07 18.44
CA TYR A 184 -12.35 27.65 18.49
C TYR A 184 -12.38 27.11 19.92
N ASP A 185 -11.34 27.38 20.71
CA ASP A 185 -11.24 26.94 22.10
C ASP A 185 -12.31 27.59 22.97
N THR A 186 -12.73 28.81 22.66
CA THR A 186 -13.85 29.47 23.35
C THR A 186 -15.17 28.73 23.09
N ARG A 187 -15.39 28.27 21.86
CA ARG A 187 -16.63 27.62 21.42
C ARG A 187 -16.69 26.12 21.74
N TYR A 188 -15.56 25.42 21.73
CA TYR A 188 -15.51 23.95 21.70
C TYR A 188 -14.58 23.32 22.73
N SER A 189 -14.44 23.91 23.91
CA SER A 189 -13.69 23.32 25.02
C SER A 189 -14.58 22.94 26.20
N VAL A 190 -14.12 21.96 26.95
CA VAL A 190 -14.74 21.51 28.19
C VAL A 190 -13.73 21.57 29.33
N GLU A 191 -14.22 21.90 30.52
CA GLU A 191 -13.39 21.87 31.73
C GLU A 191 -13.33 20.42 32.25
N GLN A 192 -12.14 19.83 32.25
CA GLN A 192 -11.90 18.46 32.68
C GLN A 192 -10.74 18.46 33.68
N ASN A 193 -11.00 18.03 34.91
CA ASN A 193 -10.02 18.02 36.02
C ASN A 193 -9.35 19.39 36.29
N GLY A 194 -10.08 20.49 36.10
CA GLY A 194 -9.55 21.85 36.28
C GLY A 194 -8.71 22.37 35.11
N GLU A 195 -8.57 21.60 34.03
CA GLU A 195 -7.94 22.04 32.78
C GLU A 195 -9.00 22.20 31.69
N ARG A 196 -8.90 23.29 30.93
CA ARG A 196 -9.77 23.54 29.77
C ARG A 196 -9.20 22.79 28.58
N LYS A 197 -9.91 21.74 28.14
CA LYS A 197 -9.48 20.89 27.02
C LYS A 197 -10.35 21.11 25.80
N SER A 198 -9.72 21.47 24.68
CA SER A 198 -10.38 21.59 23.38
C SER A 198 -10.84 20.22 22.89
N LEU A 199 -12.09 20.14 22.44
CA LEU A 199 -12.64 18.94 21.81
C LEU A 199 -12.15 18.84 20.36
N ALA A 200 -11.89 17.63 19.90
CA ALA A 200 -11.63 17.33 18.49
C ALA A 200 -12.95 17.00 17.77
N PRO A 201 -13.15 17.42 16.51
CA PRO A 201 -14.37 17.13 15.77
C PRO A 201 -14.49 15.62 15.47
N ALA A 202 -15.72 15.12 15.50
CA ALA A 202 -16.01 13.72 15.17
C ALA A 202 -16.10 13.45 13.65
N ASP A 203 -15.97 14.48 12.80
CA ASP A 203 -16.16 14.43 11.35
C ASP A 203 -15.34 13.32 10.67
N ALA A 204 -14.07 13.15 11.05
CA ALA A 204 -13.23 12.09 10.49
C ALA A 204 -13.79 10.69 10.83
N ALA A 205 -14.28 10.50 12.06
CA ALA A 205 -14.92 9.26 12.49
C ALA A 205 -16.28 9.04 11.82
N MET A 206 -17.07 10.09 11.61
CA MET A 206 -18.34 10.03 10.88
C MET A 206 -18.12 9.60 9.43
N TRP A 207 -17.14 10.21 8.75
CA TRP A 207 -16.77 9.81 7.39
C TRP A 207 -16.20 8.40 7.33
N ALA A 208 -15.33 8.02 8.27
CA ALA A 208 -14.83 6.65 8.36
C ALA A 208 -15.98 5.63 8.52
N ALA A 209 -17.01 5.96 9.31
CA ALA A 209 -18.18 5.12 9.48
C ALA A 209 -19.00 4.97 8.20
N ILE A 210 -19.23 6.08 7.48
CA ILE A 210 -19.92 6.07 6.18
C ILE A 210 -19.14 5.23 5.18
N VAL A 211 -17.83 5.45 5.07
CA VAL A 211 -16.94 4.71 4.15
C VAL A 211 -16.92 3.22 4.47
N ALA A 212 -16.81 2.84 5.75
CA ALA A 212 -16.86 1.44 6.17
C ALA A 212 -18.20 0.80 5.77
N ALA A 213 -19.32 1.46 6.06
CA ALA A 213 -20.66 0.95 5.71
C ALA A 213 -20.85 0.79 4.20
N MET A 214 -20.47 1.80 3.40
CA MET A 214 -20.51 1.73 1.94
C MET A 214 -19.63 0.60 1.41
N THR A 215 -18.42 0.45 1.96
CA THR A 215 -17.46 -0.59 1.56
C THR A 215 -18.01 -1.98 1.85
N SER A 216 -18.60 -2.19 3.03
CA SER A 216 -19.27 -3.44 3.38
C SER A 216 -20.37 -3.81 2.39
N VAL A 217 -21.25 -2.87 2.03
CA VAL A 217 -22.32 -3.11 1.04
C VAL A 217 -21.71 -3.41 -0.33
N LEU A 218 -20.75 -2.60 -0.78
CA LEU A 218 -20.12 -2.76 -2.08
C LEU A 218 -19.35 -4.08 -2.22
N LEU A 219 -18.71 -4.58 -1.16
CA LEU A 219 -17.98 -5.86 -1.20
C LEU A 219 -18.90 -7.08 -1.08
N VAL A 220 -20.04 -6.96 -0.40
CA VAL A 220 -21.06 -8.02 -0.34
C VAL A 220 -21.76 -8.18 -1.70
N VAL A 221 -22.07 -7.07 -2.37
CA VAL A 221 -22.76 -7.07 -3.68
C VAL A 221 -21.78 -7.18 -4.85
N GLY A 222 -20.56 -6.69 -4.67
CA GLY A 222 -19.59 -6.45 -5.73
C GLY A 222 -19.02 -7.72 -6.34
N ARG A 223 -19.00 -7.76 -7.67
CA ARG A 223 -18.30 -8.79 -8.45
C ARG A 223 -16.85 -8.37 -8.68
N TYR A 224 -15.96 -9.33 -8.96
CA TYR A 224 -14.54 -9.08 -9.28
C TYR A 224 -14.32 -7.90 -10.26
N ARG A 225 -15.14 -7.78 -11.32
CA ARG A 225 -15.04 -6.70 -12.30
C ARG A 225 -15.25 -5.30 -11.69
N LEU A 226 -16.14 -5.17 -10.71
CA LEU A 226 -16.33 -3.89 -10.00
C LEU A 226 -15.04 -3.54 -9.24
N ILE A 227 -14.46 -4.52 -8.54
CA ILE A 227 -13.23 -4.31 -7.77
C ILE A 227 -12.11 -3.87 -8.68
N GLN A 228 -11.87 -4.62 -9.76
CA GLN A 228 -10.84 -4.30 -10.74
C GLN A 228 -11.06 -2.92 -11.36
N SER A 229 -12.24 -2.62 -11.90
CA SER A 229 -12.47 -1.38 -12.64
C SER A 229 -12.43 -0.14 -11.76
N LEU A 230 -13.03 -0.20 -10.56
CA LEU A 230 -13.02 0.93 -9.63
C LEU A 230 -11.61 1.23 -9.13
N SER A 231 -10.87 0.20 -8.67
CA SER A 231 -9.53 0.40 -8.14
C SER A 231 -8.56 0.89 -9.22
N THR A 232 -8.60 0.29 -10.42
CA THR A 232 -7.74 0.72 -11.54
C THR A 232 -8.04 2.15 -11.96
N ALA A 233 -9.31 2.59 -11.98
CA ALA A 233 -9.65 3.96 -12.34
C ALA A 233 -9.13 4.98 -11.31
N LEU A 234 -9.38 4.75 -10.01
CA LEU A 234 -8.95 5.65 -8.94
C LEU A 234 -7.42 5.79 -8.91
N VAL A 235 -6.72 4.67 -8.94
CA VAL A 235 -5.25 4.62 -8.91
C VAL A 235 -4.67 5.22 -10.18
N GLY A 236 -5.23 4.89 -11.34
CA GLY A 236 -4.78 5.42 -12.63
C GLY A 236 -4.89 6.94 -12.71
N ILE A 237 -6.03 7.50 -12.29
CA ILE A 237 -6.26 8.96 -12.28
C ILE A 237 -5.27 9.66 -11.36
N PHE A 238 -5.15 9.20 -10.11
CA PHE A 238 -4.27 9.88 -9.16
C PHE A 238 -2.79 9.73 -9.48
N THR A 239 -2.38 8.56 -9.98
CA THR A 239 -1.02 8.33 -10.44
C THR A 239 -0.69 9.28 -11.60
N ALA A 240 -1.60 9.40 -12.58
CA ALA A 240 -1.43 10.33 -13.69
C ALA A 240 -1.36 11.80 -13.22
N LEU A 241 -2.19 12.19 -12.25
CA LEU A 241 -2.14 13.53 -11.65
C LEU A 241 -0.81 13.79 -10.94
N THR A 242 -0.29 12.81 -10.22
CA THR A 242 0.99 12.94 -9.48
C THR A 242 2.18 13.00 -10.41
N ILE A 243 2.23 12.14 -11.43
CA ILE A 243 3.26 12.20 -12.48
C ILE A 243 3.16 13.52 -13.24
N GLY A 244 1.94 13.97 -13.56
CA GLY A 244 1.69 15.28 -14.17
C GLY A 244 2.19 16.43 -13.30
N ASN A 245 1.95 16.36 -11.97
CA ASN A 245 2.49 17.32 -11.00
C ASN A 245 4.01 17.38 -11.08
N LEU A 246 4.69 16.24 -10.97
CA LEU A 246 6.15 16.17 -11.03
C LEU A 246 6.71 16.69 -12.37
N PHE A 247 6.04 16.40 -13.49
CA PHE A 247 6.45 16.90 -14.80
C PHE A 247 6.32 18.42 -14.90
N LEU A 248 5.20 18.97 -14.42
CA LEU A 248 4.97 20.42 -14.41
C LEU A 248 5.87 21.13 -13.40
N LEU A 249 6.24 20.47 -12.30
CA LEU A 249 7.18 20.97 -11.30
C LEU A 249 8.54 21.31 -11.92
N GLN A 250 8.93 20.66 -13.02
CA GLN A 250 10.19 20.95 -13.70
C GLN A 250 10.26 22.36 -14.29
N ARG A 251 9.12 23.06 -14.41
CA ARG A 251 9.05 24.48 -14.82
C ARG A 251 9.33 25.45 -13.67
N GLN A 252 9.33 24.98 -12.43
CA GLN A 252 9.62 25.79 -11.25
C GLN A 252 11.10 25.67 -10.91
N GLU A 253 11.88 26.72 -11.19
CA GLU A 253 13.35 26.69 -11.06
C GLU A 253 13.82 26.29 -9.65
N ALA A 254 13.12 26.76 -8.61
CA ALA A 254 13.44 26.48 -7.21
C ALA A 254 13.20 25.01 -6.79
N TRP A 255 12.34 24.28 -7.50
CA TRP A 255 11.85 22.94 -7.09
C TRP A 255 12.13 21.85 -8.14
N ARG A 256 12.82 22.21 -9.23
CA ARG A 256 13.09 21.31 -10.35
C ARG A 256 14.02 20.17 -9.91
N VAL A 257 13.64 18.95 -10.26
CA VAL A 257 14.49 17.76 -10.06
C VAL A 257 15.50 17.70 -11.20
N THR A 258 16.78 17.89 -10.90
CA THR A 258 17.82 17.89 -11.93
C THR A 258 18.32 16.48 -12.24
N ALA A 259 18.97 16.33 -13.40
CA ALA A 259 19.63 15.07 -13.76
C ALA A 259 20.70 14.67 -12.73
N ASN A 260 21.36 15.65 -12.10
CA ASN A 260 22.35 15.39 -11.06
C ASN A 260 21.71 14.83 -9.79
N ASP A 261 20.53 15.33 -9.42
CA ASP A 261 19.78 14.79 -8.26
C ASP A 261 19.38 13.33 -8.50
N VAL A 262 18.92 13.02 -9.71
CA VAL A 262 18.57 11.65 -10.10
C VAL A 262 19.81 10.75 -10.12
N LEU A 263 20.89 11.16 -10.79
CA LEU A 263 22.12 10.36 -10.88
C LEU A 263 22.78 10.17 -9.50
N GLY A 264 22.75 11.21 -8.66
CA GLY A 264 23.20 11.14 -7.27
C GLY A 264 22.37 10.14 -6.48
N GLY A 265 21.04 10.20 -6.58
CA GLY A 265 20.15 9.25 -5.92
C GLY A 265 20.23 7.81 -6.44
N LEU A 266 20.63 7.62 -7.70
CA LEU A 266 20.88 6.30 -8.29
C LEU A 266 22.24 5.71 -7.89
N THR A 267 23.14 6.53 -7.35
CA THR A 267 24.42 6.06 -6.82
C THR A 267 24.19 5.45 -5.45
N PRO A 268 24.60 4.19 -5.20
CA PRO A 268 24.44 3.56 -3.90
C PRO A 268 25.06 4.39 -2.79
N GLY A 269 24.22 4.88 -1.88
CA GLY A 269 24.58 5.74 -0.77
C GLY A 269 23.56 5.63 0.36
N LEU A 270 23.93 6.16 1.51
CA LEU A 270 23.05 6.30 2.66
C LEU A 270 22.71 7.78 2.88
N PRO A 271 21.54 8.09 3.45
CA PRO A 271 21.18 9.46 3.83
C PRO A 271 22.22 10.10 4.74
N GLU A 272 22.28 11.43 4.73
CA GLU A 272 23.08 12.19 5.69
C GLU A 272 22.59 11.95 7.12
N GLY A 273 23.51 11.95 8.09
CA GLY A 273 23.22 11.70 9.50
C GLY A 273 24.04 10.57 10.10
N SER A 274 23.63 10.08 11.29
CA SER A 274 24.32 8.95 11.92
C SER A 274 24.15 7.68 11.08
N ALA A 275 25.20 6.86 10.98
CA ALA A 275 25.16 5.61 10.22
C ALA A 275 24.01 4.69 10.66
N THR A 276 23.68 4.68 11.96
CA THR A 276 22.58 3.89 12.52
C THR A 276 21.22 4.36 12.01
N THR A 277 20.96 5.67 12.04
CA THR A 277 19.70 6.24 11.54
C THR A 277 19.60 6.10 10.03
N ALA A 278 20.68 6.34 9.29
CA ALA A 278 20.70 6.24 7.83
C ALA A 278 20.40 4.81 7.34
N VAL A 279 21.01 3.79 7.98
CA VAL A 279 20.73 2.37 7.71
C VAL A 279 19.30 2.01 8.12
N ALA A 280 18.81 2.52 9.26
CA ALA A 280 17.44 2.28 9.70
C ALA A 280 16.41 2.81 8.69
N THR A 281 16.60 4.04 8.20
CA THR A 281 15.75 4.66 7.18
C THR A 281 15.79 3.87 5.88
N ALA A 282 16.97 3.46 5.42
CA ALA A 282 17.12 2.63 4.21
C ALA A 282 16.37 1.29 4.32
N LEU A 283 16.55 0.58 5.43
CA LEU A 283 15.91 -0.73 5.63
C LEU A 283 14.39 -0.62 5.85
N ALA A 284 13.93 0.41 6.57
CA ALA A 284 12.50 0.72 6.70
C ALA A 284 11.88 1.03 5.33
N THR A 285 12.58 1.82 4.52
CA THR A 285 12.20 2.17 3.14
C THR A 285 12.03 0.93 2.28
N PHE A 286 13.03 0.03 2.25
CA PHE A 286 12.93 -1.21 1.49
C PHE A 286 11.80 -2.12 1.99
N GLY A 287 11.57 -2.17 3.30
CA GLY A 287 10.51 -2.99 3.91
C GLY A 287 9.11 -2.57 3.46
N ILE A 288 8.87 -1.25 3.34
CA ILE A 288 7.56 -0.68 3.01
C ILE A 288 7.35 -0.54 1.50
N ILE A 289 8.41 -0.33 0.72
CA ILE A 289 8.30 -0.06 -0.73
C ILE A 289 8.13 -1.33 -1.56
N GLY A 290 7.28 -1.21 -2.59
CA GLY A 290 6.99 -2.26 -3.56
C GLY A 290 6.01 -3.29 -3.01
N VAL A 291 6.15 -4.54 -3.44
CA VAL A 291 5.22 -5.62 -3.06
C VAL A 291 5.45 -6.02 -1.60
N GLY A 292 4.46 -5.81 -0.72
CA GLY A 292 4.50 -6.26 0.66
C GLY A 292 4.19 -7.75 0.83
N ALA A 293 4.29 -8.24 2.06
CA ALA A 293 3.96 -9.64 2.37
C ALA A 293 2.46 -9.93 2.14
N GLY A 294 1.59 -8.97 2.44
CA GLY A 294 0.16 -9.06 2.16
C GLY A 294 -0.12 -9.22 0.67
N GLU A 295 0.51 -8.40 -0.17
CA GLU A 295 0.35 -8.43 -1.63
C GLU A 295 0.91 -9.70 -2.26
N LEU A 296 2.06 -10.20 -1.79
CA LEU A 296 2.63 -11.48 -2.24
C LEU A 296 1.66 -12.64 -1.99
N VAL A 297 0.98 -12.64 -0.84
CA VAL A 297 -0.01 -13.67 -0.51
C VAL A 297 -1.32 -13.45 -1.27
N ALA A 298 -1.75 -12.20 -1.50
CA ALA A 298 -3.02 -11.90 -2.16
C ALA A 298 -2.97 -12.07 -3.69
N TYR A 299 -1.82 -11.81 -4.33
CA TYR A 299 -1.69 -11.85 -5.80
C TYR A 299 -2.22 -13.14 -6.43
N PRO A 300 -1.85 -14.35 -5.96
CA PRO A 300 -2.31 -15.56 -6.61
C PRO A 300 -3.81 -15.82 -6.43
N TYR A 301 -4.46 -15.28 -5.40
CA TYR A 301 -5.92 -15.31 -5.28
C TYR A 301 -6.57 -14.54 -6.43
N TRP A 302 -6.03 -13.36 -6.77
CA TRP A 302 -6.55 -12.59 -7.90
C TRP A 302 -6.33 -13.31 -9.23
N CYS A 303 -5.23 -14.05 -9.40
CA CYS A 303 -5.01 -14.92 -10.55
C CYS A 303 -6.07 -16.04 -10.64
N LEU A 304 -6.42 -16.67 -9.50
CA LEU A 304 -7.47 -17.69 -9.43
C LEU A 304 -8.84 -17.10 -9.78
N GLU A 305 -9.19 -15.93 -9.25
CA GLU A 305 -10.48 -15.27 -9.55
C GLU A 305 -10.61 -14.82 -10.99
N LYS A 306 -9.51 -14.33 -11.57
CA LYS A 306 -9.47 -13.99 -13.00
C LYS A 306 -9.65 -15.23 -13.87
N GLY A 307 -9.27 -16.40 -13.35
CA GLY A 307 -9.42 -17.70 -13.98
C GLY A 307 -8.12 -18.27 -14.57
N TYR A 308 -6.94 -17.70 -14.31
CA TYR A 308 -5.68 -18.15 -14.95
C TYR A 308 -5.43 -19.66 -14.79
N ALA A 309 -5.66 -20.22 -13.60
CA ALA A 309 -5.54 -21.66 -13.39
C ALA A 309 -6.66 -22.46 -14.10
N LYS A 310 -7.91 -21.97 -14.06
CA LYS A 310 -9.04 -22.58 -14.75
C LYS A 310 -8.84 -22.62 -16.28
N PHE A 311 -8.30 -21.54 -16.85
CA PHE A 311 -7.98 -21.39 -18.27
C PHE A 311 -6.83 -22.29 -18.71
N THR A 312 -5.87 -22.55 -17.82
CA THR A 312 -4.79 -23.52 -18.08
C THR A 312 -5.34 -24.95 -18.16
N GLY A 313 -6.36 -25.24 -17.35
CA GLY A 313 -6.99 -26.55 -17.23
C GLY A 313 -6.30 -27.45 -16.22
N LYS A 314 -6.96 -28.55 -15.84
CA LYS A 314 -6.42 -29.53 -14.90
C LYS A 314 -5.06 -30.03 -15.38
N PHE A 315 -4.13 -30.21 -14.45
CA PHE A 315 -2.79 -30.71 -14.77
C PHE A 315 -2.88 -32.06 -15.49
N GLU A 316 -2.32 -32.10 -16.69
CA GLU A 316 -2.17 -33.28 -17.52
C GLU A 316 -0.72 -33.34 -17.99
N ASN A 317 -0.08 -34.51 -17.89
CA ASN A 317 1.29 -34.69 -18.35
C ASN A 317 1.34 -34.85 -19.89
N THR A 318 0.90 -33.81 -20.61
CA THR A 318 0.83 -33.77 -22.07
C THR A 318 1.52 -32.51 -22.61
N ALA A 319 2.08 -32.62 -23.82
CA ALA A 319 2.71 -31.48 -24.49
C ALA A 319 1.72 -30.33 -24.75
N ALA A 320 0.45 -30.66 -25.00
CA ALA A 320 -0.62 -29.68 -25.20
C ALA A 320 -0.90 -28.88 -23.93
N TRP A 321 -1.02 -29.55 -22.77
CA TRP A 321 -1.17 -28.85 -21.49
C TRP A 321 0.05 -27.97 -21.18
N LEU A 322 1.26 -28.49 -21.41
CA LEU A 322 2.50 -27.74 -21.18
C LEU A 322 2.54 -26.46 -22.01
N SER A 323 2.21 -26.53 -23.31
CA SER A 323 2.17 -25.36 -24.20
C SER A 323 1.15 -24.31 -23.74
N ARG A 324 -0.06 -24.74 -23.33
CA ARG A 324 -1.07 -23.84 -22.76
C ARG A 324 -0.60 -23.20 -21.46
N ALA A 325 -0.04 -23.99 -20.54
CA ALA A 325 0.49 -23.50 -19.27
C ALA A 325 1.61 -22.47 -19.48
N GLN A 326 2.52 -22.71 -20.43
CA GLN A 326 3.55 -21.73 -20.82
C GLN A 326 2.93 -20.41 -21.31
N GLY A 327 1.90 -20.48 -22.15
CA GLY A 327 1.25 -19.27 -22.66
C GLY A 327 0.48 -18.49 -21.58
N TRP A 328 -0.21 -19.17 -20.66
CA TRP A 328 -0.87 -18.51 -19.52
C TRP A 328 0.13 -17.98 -18.49
N LEU A 329 1.25 -18.66 -18.27
CA LEU A 329 2.36 -18.15 -17.46
C LEU A 329 2.91 -16.85 -18.06
N ARG A 330 3.05 -16.78 -19.38
CA ARG A 330 3.45 -15.55 -20.07
C ARG A 330 2.44 -14.43 -19.82
N VAL A 331 1.13 -14.69 -19.91
CA VAL A 331 0.09 -13.68 -19.57
C VAL A 331 0.26 -13.17 -18.15
N MET A 332 0.41 -14.08 -17.19
CA MET A 332 0.64 -13.74 -15.78
C MET A 332 1.94 -12.95 -15.56
N GLN A 333 3.01 -13.26 -16.30
CA GLN A 333 4.26 -12.51 -16.23
C GLN A 333 4.10 -11.08 -16.76
N TYR A 334 3.43 -10.89 -17.90
CA TYR A 334 3.13 -9.55 -18.41
C TYR A 334 2.25 -8.75 -17.44
N ASP A 335 1.30 -9.41 -16.78
CA ASP A 335 0.45 -8.80 -15.75
C ASP A 335 1.27 -8.37 -14.52
N SER A 336 2.14 -9.24 -13.98
CA SER A 336 3.05 -8.89 -12.88
C SER A 336 4.06 -7.79 -13.23
N TRP A 337 4.74 -7.90 -14.38
CA TRP A 337 5.75 -6.91 -14.78
C TRP A 337 5.12 -5.56 -15.15
N GLY A 338 3.97 -5.57 -15.84
CA GLY A 338 3.22 -4.35 -16.12
C GLY A 338 2.78 -3.64 -14.85
N ALA A 339 2.28 -4.41 -13.88
CA ALA A 339 1.96 -3.87 -12.55
C ALA A 339 3.18 -3.27 -11.86
N MET A 340 4.34 -3.94 -11.91
CA MET A 340 5.58 -3.43 -11.36
C MET A 340 5.99 -2.11 -11.94
N VAL A 341 5.95 -1.97 -13.26
CA VAL A 341 6.26 -0.71 -13.92
C VAL A 341 5.33 0.39 -13.39
N ILE A 342 4.01 0.13 -13.36
CA ILE A 342 3.01 1.12 -12.91
C ILE A 342 3.28 1.58 -11.47
N TYR A 343 3.40 0.65 -10.52
CA TYR A 343 3.61 1.05 -9.13
C TYR A 343 4.99 1.69 -8.93
N THR A 344 6.03 1.23 -9.62
CA THR A 344 7.38 1.81 -9.50
C THR A 344 7.42 3.25 -9.95
N PHE A 345 6.79 3.58 -11.08
CA PHE A 345 6.71 4.97 -11.54
C PHE A 345 5.95 5.86 -10.56
N ALA A 346 4.85 5.34 -9.98
CA ALA A 346 4.12 6.06 -8.95
C ALA A 346 4.98 6.29 -7.70
N THR A 347 5.67 5.24 -7.21
CA THR A 347 6.57 5.33 -6.05
C THR A 347 7.68 6.35 -6.28
N ILE A 348 8.34 6.33 -7.44
CA ILE A 348 9.39 7.31 -7.79
C ILE A 348 8.80 8.72 -7.79
N ALA A 349 7.59 8.91 -8.34
CA ALA A 349 6.98 10.24 -8.38
C ALA A 349 6.73 10.79 -6.96
N PHE A 350 6.15 9.99 -6.06
CA PHE A 350 5.93 10.40 -4.66
C PHE A 350 7.22 10.64 -3.89
N TYR A 351 8.22 9.80 -4.13
CA TYR A 351 9.54 9.96 -3.52
C TYR A 351 10.20 11.26 -3.96
N LEU A 352 10.23 11.53 -5.27
CA LEU A 352 10.84 12.73 -5.83
C LEU A 352 10.10 13.99 -5.40
N LEU A 353 8.77 13.97 -5.31
CA LEU A 353 8.02 15.11 -4.76
C LEU A 353 8.37 15.38 -3.28
N GLY A 354 8.51 14.32 -2.47
CA GLY A 354 8.97 14.46 -1.08
C GLY A 354 10.39 15.00 -0.98
N ALA A 355 11.31 14.46 -1.79
CA ALA A 355 12.71 14.87 -1.83
C ALA A 355 12.92 16.29 -2.38
N ALA A 356 12.13 16.69 -3.38
CA ALA A 356 12.26 17.98 -4.02
C ALA A 356 11.62 19.10 -3.20
N ILE A 357 10.48 18.84 -2.56
CA ILE A 357 9.67 19.89 -1.92
C ILE A 357 9.74 19.83 -0.40
N LEU A 358 9.50 18.66 0.20
CA LEU A 358 9.38 18.54 1.65
C LEU A 358 10.74 18.54 2.35
N HIS A 359 11.74 17.85 1.75
CA HIS A 359 13.08 17.74 2.33
C HIS A 359 13.77 19.11 2.51
N PRO A 360 13.80 20.03 1.50
CA PRO A 360 14.43 21.33 1.69
C PRO A 360 13.68 22.27 2.65
N LEU A 361 12.38 22.02 2.87
CA LEU A 361 11.55 22.75 3.83
C LEU A 361 11.63 22.17 5.25
N ASP A 362 12.34 21.05 5.43
CA ASP A 362 12.39 20.30 6.69
C ASP A 362 10.98 20.01 7.24
N LEU A 363 10.08 19.61 6.33
CA LEU A 363 8.71 19.20 6.63
C LEU A 363 8.65 17.67 6.67
N ASP A 364 8.46 17.11 7.87
CA ASP A 364 8.25 15.67 8.06
C ASP A 364 6.74 15.38 8.25
N PRO A 365 6.08 14.68 7.30
CA PRO A 365 4.67 14.33 7.41
C PRO A 365 4.39 13.40 8.60
N GLN A 366 3.80 13.94 9.67
CA GLN A 366 3.45 13.20 10.88
C GLN A 366 2.14 13.67 11.53
N GLY A 367 1.58 12.82 12.40
CA GLY A 367 0.43 13.18 13.25
C GLY A 367 -0.84 13.54 12.48
N THR A 368 -1.63 14.44 13.04
CA THR A 368 -2.94 14.89 12.50
C THR A 368 -2.79 15.85 11.30
N GLY A 369 -1.67 16.56 11.20
CA GLY A 369 -1.34 17.48 10.10
C GLY A 369 -0.81 16.78 8.84
N MET A 370 -0.46 15.50 8.92
CA MET A 370 0.19 14.74 7.85
C MET A 370 -0.45 14.93 6.46
N VAL A 371 -1.77 14.82 6.34
CA VAL A 371 -2.48 14.99 5.05
C VAL A 371 -2.29 16.42 4.50
N ARG A 372 -2.30 17.44 5.36
CA ARG A 372 -2.08 18.84 4.97
C ARG A 372 -0.64 19.08 4.53
N THR A 373 0.33 18.57 5.29
CA THR A 373 1.75 18.66 4.94
C THR A 373 2.05 18.00 3.60
N LEU A 374 1.42 16.86 3.29
CA LEU A 374 1.57 16.19 1.99
C LEU A 374 0.98 17.01 0.84
N ALA A 375 -0.08 17.79 1.08
CA ALA A 375 -0.67 18.67 0.06
C ALA A 375 0.30 19.77 -0.43
N VAL A 376 1.30 20.12 0.39
CA VAL A 376 2.34 21.11 0.05
C VAL A 376 3.09 20.74 -1.23
N MET A 377 3.24 19.44 -1.51
CA MET A 377 3.90 18.95 -2.73
C MET A 377 3.22 19.39 -4.04
N TYR A 378 1.98 19.83 -3.97
CA TYR A 378 1.19 20.23 -5.13
C TYR A 378 1.10 21.76 -5.26
N VAL A 379 1.50 22.50 -4.23
CA VAL A 379 1.40 23.97 -4.17
C VAL A 379 2.21 24.66 -5.27
N PRO A 380 3.48 24.29 -5.55
CA PRO A 380 4.26 24.98 -6.58
C PRO A 380 3.66 24.91 -7.99
N VAL A 381 2.84 23.89 -8.28
CA VAL A 381 2.26 23.67 -9.61
C VAL A 381 0.82 24.15 -9.69
N PHE A 382 0.01 23.82 -8.68
CA PHE A 382 -1.43 24.03 -8.72
C PHE A 382 -1.90 25.23 -7.87
N ALA A 383 -1.02 25.85 -7.09
CA ALA A 383 -1.33 27.00 -6.24
C ALA A 383 -2.61 26.77 -5.41
N ALA A 384 -3.63 27.61 -5.57
CA ALA A 384 -4.91 27.48 -4.86
C ALA A 384 -5.65 26.15 -5.13
N TRP A 385 -5.37 25.47 -6.24
CA TRP A 385 -5.95 24.17 -6.57
C TRP A 385 -5.21 22.98 -5.96
N ALA A 386 -4.07 23.21 -5.30
CA ALA A 386 -3.24 22.14 -4.74
C ALA A 386 -4.01 21.31 -3.70
N ALA A 387 -4.61 21.98 -2.71
CA ALA A 387 -5.38 21.31 -1.66
C ALA A 387 -6.55 20.48 -2.21
N PRO A 388 -7.48 21.00 -3.04
CA PRO A 388 -8.60 20.20 -3.53
C PRO A 388 -8.15 19.05 -4.46
N ILE A 389 -7.15 19.25 -5.31
CA ILE A 389 -6.61 18.17 -6.17
C ILE A 389 -5.97 17.08 -5.31
N PHE A 390 -5.14 17.48 -4.34
CA PHE A 390 -4.47 16.55 -3.45
C PHE A 390 -5.48 15.77 -2.61
N LEU A 391 -6.47 16.44 -2.01
CA LEU A 391 -7.44 15.79 -1.14
C LEU A 391 -8.35 14.81 -1.89
N PHE A 392 -8.79 15.16 -3.09
CA PHE A 392 -9.49 14.21 -3.97
C PHE A 392 -8.61 13.00 -4.27
N GLY A 393 -7.33 13.24 -4.58
CA GLY A 393 -6.35 12.21 -4.84
C GLY A 393 -6.07 11.30 -3.64
N ALA A 394 -5.87 11.89 -2.46
CA ALA A 394 -5.68 11.20 -1.20
C ALA A 394 -6.90 10.34 -0.87
N PHE A 395 -8.11 10.85 -1.04
CA PHE A 395 -9.32 10.03 -0.95
C PHE A 395 -9.28 8.86 -1.95
N ALA A 396 -9.04 9.14 -3.23
CA ALA A 396 -9.08 8.14 -4.30
C ALA A 396 -8.15 6.96 -4.00
N VAL A 397 -6.91 7.23 -3.55
CA VAL A 397 -5.96 6.15 -3.29
C VAL A 397 -6.07 5.51 -1.92
N LEU A 398 -6.36 6.26 -0.86
CA LEU A 398 -6.58 5.67 0.46
C LEU A 398 -7.83 4.77 0.43
N TYR A 399 -8.88 5.21 -0.25
CA TYR A 399 -10.10 4.42 -0.42
C TYR A 399 -9.86 3.20 -1.32
N SER A 400 -9.13 3.33 -2.43
CA SER A 400 -8.83 2.17 -3.29
C SER A 400 -8.03 1.10 -2.54
N THR A 401 -7.03 1.49 -1.75
CA THR A 401 -6.28 0.56 -0.88
C THR A 401 -7.21 -0.08 0.13
N PHE A 402 -8.02 0.69 0.85
CA PHE A 402 -8.96 0.16 1.85
C PHE A 402 -9.93 -0.87 1.23
N PHE A 403 -10.48 -0.53 0.07
CA PHE A 403 -11.45 -1.34 -0.64
C PHE A 403 -10.85 -2.66 -1.16
N VAL A 404 -9.72 -2.59 -1.88
CA VAL A 404 -9.04 -3.77 -2.44
C VAL A 404 -8.47 -4.66 -1.33
N ALA A 405 -7.88 -4.07 -0.30
CA ALA A 405 -7.30 -4.84 0.79
C ALA A 405 -8.39 -5.59 1.57
N ASN A 406 -9.51 -4.97 1.94
CA ASN A 406 -10.62 -5.69 2.59
C ASN A 406 -11.12 -6.86 1.74
N ALA A 407 -11.25 -6.65 0.42
CA ALA A 407 -11.62 -7.70 -0.52
C ALA A 407 -10.61 -8.86 -0.52
N GLY A 408 -9.31 -8.56 -0.52
CA GLY A 408 -8.23 -9.54 -0.42
C GLY A 408 -8.26 -10.28 0.93
N HIS A 409 -8.32 -9.55 2.04
CA HIS A 409 -8.36 -10.09 3.39
C HIS A 409 -9.53 -11.06 3.58
N ALA A 410 -10.73 -10.76 3.06
CA ALA A 410 -11.88 -11.66 3.12
C ALA A 410 -11.61 -13.01 2.44
N ARG A 411 -10.97 -13.00 1.26
CA ARG A 411 -10.63 -14.21 0.49
C ARG A 411 -9.55 -15.03 1.17
N VAL A 412 -8.44 -14.38 1.52
CA VAL A 412 -7.31 -15.07 2.12
C VAL A 412 -7.69 -15.63 3.49
N PHE A 413 -8.46 -14.89 4.29
CA PHE A 413 -8.91 -15.38 5.60
C PHE A 413 -9.96 -16.51 5.50
N ALA A 414 -10.85 -16.48 4.52
CA ALA A 414 -11.75 -17.61 4.25
C ALA A 414 -10.96 -18.90 3.94
N ASP A 415 -9.91 -18.80 3.12
CA ASP A 415 -9.05 -19.95 2.82
C ASP A 415 -8.15 -20.33 4.01
N ALA A 416 -7.77 -19.38 4.87
CA ALA A 416 -7.11 -19.69 6.13
C ALA A 416 -7.99 -20.57 7.02
N MET A 417 -9.28 -20.25 7.15
CA MET A 417 -10.24 -21.05 7.90
C MET A 417 -10.38 -22.47 7.33
N ARG A 418 -10.30 -22.65 6.00
CA ARG A 418 -10.26 -23.98 5.36
C ARG A 418 -8.98 -24.74 5.74
N VAL A 419 -7.82 -24.11 5.57
CA VAL A 419 -6.52 -24.75 5.82
C VAL A 419 -6.33 -25.13 7.29
N VAL A 420 -6.86 -24.34 8.21
CA VAL A 420 -6.79 -24.64 9.66
C VAL A 420 -7.92 -25.56 10.15
N GLY A 421 -8.83 -25.98 9.26
CA GLY A 421 -9.90 -26.95 9.55
C GLY A 421 -11.08 -26.40 10.35
N LEU A 422 -11.38 -25.10 10.23
CA LEU A 422 -12.53 -24.46 10.88
C LEU A 422 -13.81 -24.48 10.03
N ILE A 423 -13.66 -24.58 8.71
CA ILE A 423 -14.78 -24.65 7.75
C ILE A 423 -14.51 -25.71 6.69
N ASP A 424 -15.56 -26.16 6.01
CA ASP A 424 -15.48 -27.20 4.99
C ASP A 424 -14.69 -26.76 3.74
N HIS A 425 -14.11 -27.73 3.04
CA HIS A 425 -13.26 -27.53 1.86
C HIS A 425 -14.04 -27.31 0.55
N ASP A 426 -15.38 -27.26 0.60
CA ASP A 426 -16.17 -27.00 -0.59
C ASP A 426 -16.17 -25.51 -0.97
N ASP A 427 -16.42 -25.25 -2.24
CA ASP A 427 -16.37 -23.89 -2.79
C ASP A 427 -17.59 -23.06 -2.39
N GLU A 428 -18.74 -23.68 -2.09
CA GLU A 428 -19.95 -22.96 -1.68
C GLU A 428 -19.78 -22.37 -0.27
N THR A 429 -19.28 -23.17 0.67
CA THR A 429 -18.94 -22.74 2.03
C THR A 429 -17.91 -21.62 1.99
N ARG A 430 -16.86 -21.78 1.18
CA ARG A 430 -15.85 -20.73 0.97
C ARG A 430 -16.49 -19.43 0.51
N GLN A 431 -17.32 -19.45 -0.52
CA GLN A 431 -17.97 -18.24 -1.04
C GLN A 431 -18.89 -17.57 0.00
N ARG A 432 -19.68 -18.35 0.75
CA ARG A 432 -20.53 -17.82 1.84
C ARG A 432 -19.69 -17.09 2.89
N TRP A 433 -18.54 -17.65 3.27
CA TRP A 433 -17.63 -17.00 4.21
C TRP A 433 -16.96 -15.76 3.63
N VAL A 434 -16.51 -15.81 2.37
CA VAL A 434 -15.97 -14.61 1.69
C VAL A 434 -17.00 -13.48 1.71
N THR A 435 -18.27 -13.73 1.39
CA THR A 435 -19.33 -12.70 1.43
C THR A 435 -19.54 -12.15 2.85
N ARG A 436 -19.62 -13.01 3.87
CA ARG A 436 -19.80 -12.58 5.27
C ARG A 436 -18.62 -11.73 5.76
N LEU A 437 -17.39 -12.18 5.51
CA LEU A 437 -16.18 -11.48 5.91
C LEU A 437 -16.02 -10.15 5.15
N SER A 438 -16.37 -10.11 3.86
CA SER A 438 -16.40 -8.88 3.07
C SER A 438 -17.33 -7.81 3.65
N GLY A 439 -18.46 -8.21 4.22
CA GLY A 439 -19.35 -7.29 4.95
C GLY A 439 -18.83 -6.90 6.33
N PHE A 440 -18.18 -7.83 7.03
CA PHE A 440 -17.74 -7.65 8.41
C PHE A 440 -16.42 -6.86 8.56
N PHE A 441 -15.42 -7.13 7.73
CA PHE A 441 -14.07 -6.56 7.89
C PHE A 441 -13.98 -5.03 7.80
N PRO A 442 -14.71 -4.34 6.90
CA PRO A 442 -14.69 -2.87 6.90
C PRO A 442 -15.24 -2.28 8.21
N VAL A 443 -16.26 -2.90 8.80
CA VAL A 443 -16.80 -2.52 10.12
C VAL A 443 -15.80 -2.82 11.23
N LEU A 444 -15.11 -3.96 11.17
CA LEU A 444 -14.04 -4.28 12.12
C LEU A 444 -12.91 -3.23 12.06
N CYS A 445 -12.52 -2.79 10.86
CA CYS A 445 -11.54 -1.72 10.68
C CYS A 445 -11.99 -0.41 11.34
N LEU A 446 -13.27 -0.03 11.18
CA LEU A 446 -13.86 1.12 11.86
C LEU A 446 -13.77 0.98 13.38
N VAL A 447 -14.16 -0.18 13.93
CA VAL A 447 -14.09 -0.41 15.38
C VAL A 447 -12.65 -0.27 15.89
N ILE A 448 -11.67 -0.85 15.18
CA ILE A 448 -10.25 -0.71 15.54
C ILE A 448 -9.81 0.74 15.51
N TYR A 449 -10.19 1.50 14.47
CA TYR A 449 -9.89 2.92 14.35
C TYR A 449 -10.44 3.71 15.56
N LEU A 450 -11.70 3.51 15.91
CA LEU A 450 -12.35 4.20 17.02
C LEU A 450 -11.76 3.84 18.39
N MET A 451 -11.23 2.61 18.56
CA MET A 451 -10.63 2.16 19.82
C MET A 451 -9.19 2.65 20.00
N VAL A 452 -8.39 2.67 18.94
CA VAL A 452 -6.94 2.98 19.04
C VAL A 452 -6.66 4.47 18.82
N GLY A 453 -7.43 5.17 17.98
CA GLY A 453 -7.31 6.60 17.74
C GLY A 453 -6.03 7.07 17.01
N GLU A 454 -5.00 6.22 16.88
CA GLU A 454 -3.70 6.56 16.29
C GLU A 454 -3.37 5.70 15.05
N PRO A 455 -3.64 6.17 13.82
CA PRO A 455 -3.37 5.44 12.58
C PRO A 455 -1.91 5.01 12.41
N ALA A 456 -0.95 5.84 12.81
CA ALA A 456 0.48 5.57 12.62
C ALA A 456 0.96 4.33 13.40
N LYS A 457 0.49 4.14 14.64
CA LYS A 457 0.83 2.96 15.46
C LYS A 457 0.32 1.67 14.83
N LEU A 458 -0.88 1.70 14.27
CA LEU A 458 -1.50 0.55 13.60
C LEU A 458 -0.75 0.15 12.32
N VAL A 459 -0.33 1.15 11.53
CA VAL A 459 0.49 0.93 10.33
C VAL A 459 1.84 0.33 10.70
N LEU A 460 2.50 0.85 11.74
CA LEU A 460 3.80 0.34 12.21
C LEU A 460 3.71 -1.12 12.69
N LEU A 461 2.67 -1.46 13.45
CA LEU A 461 2.46 -2.83 13.92
C LEU A 461 2.34 -3.82 12.75
N SER A 462 1.54 -3.47 11.74
CA SER A 462 1.42 -4.27 10.51
C SER A 462 2.74 -4.35 9.74
N GLY A 463 3.44 -3.22 9.58
CA GLY A 463 4.73 -3.19 8.88
C GLY A 463 5.76 -4.13 9.49
N VAL A 464 5.83 -4.18 10.82
CA VAL A 464 6.71 -5.13 11.55
C VAL A 464 6.30 -6.58 11.27
N ALA A 465 5.02 -6.90 11.44
CA ALA A 465 4.53 -8.28 11.24
C ALA A 465 4.76 -8.75 9.79
N GLN A 466 4.57 -7.86 8.81
CA GLN A 466 4.84 -8.13 7.40
C GLN A 466 6.34 -8.27 7.11
N GLY A 467 7.19 -7.42 7.69
CA GLY A 467 8.65 -7.51 7.56
C GLY A 467 9.18 -8.88 7.98
N VAL A 468 8.67 -9.42 9.09
CA VAL A 468 9.01 -10.77 9.58
C VAL A 468 8.48 -11.89 8.66
N MET A 469 7.37 -11.66 7.96
CA MET A 469 6.82 -12.61 6.99
C MET A 469 7.66 -12.71 5.70
N LEU A 470 8.34 -11.64 5.31
CA LEU A 470 9.08 -11.60 4.03
C LEU A 470 10.15 -12.71 3.92
N PRO A 471 11.07 -12.93 4.88
CA PRO A 471 12.02 -14.05 4.83
C PRO A 471 11.33 -15.41 4.65
N MET A 472 10.17 -15.58 5.29
CA MET A 472 9.40 -16.83 5.24
C MET A 472 8.80 -17.07 3.85
N LEU A 473 8.24 -16.02 3.24
CA LEU A 473 7.71 -16.08 1.87
C LEU A 473 8.82 -16.28 0.83
N ALA A 474 10.00 -15.68 1.04
CA ALA A 474 11.17 -15.92 0.20
C ALA A 474 11.58 -17.40 0.22
N ALA A 475 11.66 -18.00 1.40
CA ALA A 475 11.95 -19.43 1.54
C ALA A 475 10.87 -20.30 0.87
N ALA A 476 9.60 -19.94 0.98
CA ALA A 476 8.51 -20.63 0.30
C ALA A 476 8.60 -20.52 -1.23
N ALA A 477 8.94 -19.36 -1.78
CA ALA A 477 9.13 -19.20 -3.22
C ALA A 477 10.31 -20.04 -3.74
N LEU A 478 11.43 -20.08 -3.02
CA LEU A 478 12.54 -20.98 -3.34
C LEU A 478 12.12 -22.45 -3.27
N TYR A 479 11.35 -22.83 -2.25
CA TYR A 479 10.79 -24.19 -2.14
C TYR A 479 9.91 -24.53 -3.34
N PHE A 480 9.01 -23.63 -3.76
CA PHE A 480 8.18 -23.88 -4.94
C PHE A 480 9.00 -23.99 -6.21
N ARG A 481 10.01 -23.12 -6.38
CA ARG A 481 10.91 -23.13 -7.52
C ARG A 481 11.68 -24.44 -7.67
N TYR A 482 12.21 -24.98 -6.58
CA TYR A 482 13.11 -26.16 -6.61
C TYR A 482 12.42 -27.50 -6.34
N HIS A 483 11.26 -27.52 -5.68
CA HIS A 483 10.58 -28.78 -5.30
C HIS A 483 9.19 -28.96 -5.89
N ARG A 484 8.56 -27.91 -6.42
CA ARG A 484 7.17 -27.98 -6.94
C ARG A 484 7.02 -27.53 -8.39
N CYS A 485 8.09 -27.04 -9.01
CA CYS A 485 8.07 -26.64 -10.40
C CYS A 485 7.98 -27.88 -11.31
N VAL A 486 7.20 -27.79 -12.38
CA VAL A 486 7.04 -28.87 -13.36
C VAL A 486 8.10 -28.73 -14.45
N ASP A 487 8.69 -29.85 -14.86
CA ASP A 487 9.65 -29.90 -15.97
C ASP A 487 9.05 -29.30 -17.25
N GLY A 488 9.83 -28.43 -17.91
CA GLY A 488 9.37 -27.65 -19.07
C GLY A 488 8.69 -26.32 -18.73
N LEU A 489 8.39 -26.06 -17.46
CA LEU A 489 7.96 -24.74 -16.93
C LEU A 489 9.01 -24.10 -16.01
N THR A 490 10.15 -24.78 -15.83
CA THR A 490 11.28 -24.34 -15.01
C THR A 490 11.97 -23.13 -15.66
N PRO A 491 12.07 -21.99 -14.96
CA PRO A 491 12.82 -20.85 -15.48
C PRO A 491 14.34 -21.11 -15.54
N GLY A 492 15.07 -20.24 -16.24
CA GLY A 492 16.52 -20.37 -16.44
C GLY A 492 17.36 -19.90 -15.25
N THR A 493 18.68 -20.09 -15.33
CA THR A 493 19.64 -19.81 -14.25
C THR A 493 19.70 -18.34 -13.82
N TRP A 494 19.50 -17.40 -14.75
CA TRP A 494 19.41 -15.98 -14.43
C TRP A 494 18.21 -15.67 -13.53
N TRP A 495 17.08 -16.35 -13.75
CA TRP A 495 15.91 -16.22 -12.90
C TRP A 495 16.22 -16.69 -11.48
N ASP A 496 16.91 -17.81 -11.35
CA ASP A 496 17.33 -18.35 -10.06
C ASP A 496 18.25 -17.36 -9.33
N ALA A 497 19.21 -16.74 -10.04
CA ALA A 497 20.07 -15.72 -9.45
C ALA A 497 19.26 -14.53 -8.89
N PHE A 498 18.31 -14.00 -9.65
CA PHE A 498 17.46 -12.91 -9.18
C PHE A 498 16.50 -13.31 -8.05
N LEU A 499 15.98 -14.53 -8.07
CA LEU A 499 15.16 -15.08 -7.00
C LEU A 499 15.97 -15.22 -5.70
N TRP A 500 17.22 -15.67 -5.78
CA TRP A 500 18.13 -15.73 -4.63
C TRP A 500 18.51 -14.34 -4.10
N ILE A 501 18.76 -13.37 -4.99
CA ILE A 501 18.96 -11.96 -4.60
C ILE A 501 17.71 -11.43 -3.88
N SER A 502 16.51 -11.74 -4.39
CA SER A 502 15.25 -11.40 -3.74
C SER A 502 15.12 -12.00 -2.36
N ALA A 503 15.39 -13.29 -2.24
CA ALA A 503 15.37 -13.97 -0.97
C ALA A 503 16.37 -13.36 0.03
N GLY A 504 17.59 -13.08 -0.41
CA GLY A 504 18.63 -12.45 0.43
C GLY A 504 18.19 -11.09 0.95
N LEU A 505 17.67 -10.21 0.09
CA LEU A 505 17.20 -8.87 0.49
C LEU A 505 15.97 -8.94 1.41
N MET A 506 15.06 -9.89 1.19
CA MET A 506 13.92 -10.13 2.08
C MET A 506 14.35 -10.66 3.45
N VAL A 507 15.38 -11.51 3.50
CA VAL A 507 16.00 -11.98 4.76
C VAL A 507 16.64 -10.83 5.52
N VAL A 508 17.45 -10.00 4.85
CA VAL A 508 18.13 -8.85 5.47
C VAL A 508 17.11 -7.88 6.07
N THR A 509 16.04 -7.57 5.34
CA THR A 509 15.05 -6.58 5.79
C THR A 509 14.13 -7.12 6.88
N GLY A 510 13.72 -8.38 6.80
CA GLY A 510 12.99 -9.03 7.90
C GLY A 510 13.85 -9.19 9.15
N GLY A 511 15.11 -9.60 9.01
CA GLY A 511 16.06 -9.72 10.12
C GLY A 511 16.33 -8.38 10.81
N TRP A 512 16.51 -7.31 10.04
CA TRP A 512 16.63 -5.96 10.58
C TRP A 512 15.39 -5.51 11.33
N THR A 513 14.20 -5.78 10.79
CA THR A 513 12.93 -5.42 11.42
C THR A 513 12.82 -6.03 12.82
N ILE A 514 13.23 -7.30 12.98
CA ILE A 514 13.29 -7.98 14.28
C ILE A 514 14.32 -7.31 15.19
N TYR A 515 15.54 -7.12 14.68
CA TYR A 515 16.65 -6.53 15.43
C TYR A 515 16.33 -5.12 15.96
N ALA A 516 15.83 -4.23 15.10
CA ALA A 516 15.46 -2.88 15.46
C ALA A 516 14.39 -2.87 16.57
N LYS A 517 13.43 -3.80 16.51
CA LYS A 517 12.39 -3.90 17.53
C LYS A 517 12.92 -4.44 18.86
N LEU A 518 13.80 -5.44 18.83
CA LEU A 518 14.46 -5.95 20.03
C LEU A 518 15.29 -4.88 20.73
N ILE A 519 16.08 -4.10 19.98
CA ILE A 519 16.82 -2.97 20.56
C ILE A 519 15.88 -1.93 21.16
N SER A 520 14.78 -1.58 20.48
CA SER A 520 13.83 -0.61 21.05
C SER A 520 13.18 -1.09 22.37
N TYR A 521 13.16 -2.40 22.62
CA TYR A 521 12.54 -2.99 23.81
C TYR A 521 13.54 -3.27 24.94
N PHE A 522 14.78 -3.66 24.59
CA PHE A 522 15.82 -4.05 25.55
C PHE A 522 16.95 -3.02 25.71
N GLY A 523 17.03 -2.05 24.79
CA GLY A 523 17.97 -0.94 24.84
C GLY A 523 17.38 0.23 25.62
N THR A 524 17.56 0.22 26.93
CA THR A 524 17.64 1.42 27.77
C THR A 524 19.09 1.74 28.02
#